data_AF-A0A1A6HX29-F1
#
_entry.id   AF-A0A1A6HX29-F1
#
_cell.length_a   1.000
_cell.length_b   1.000
_cell.length_c   1.000
_cell.angle_alpha   90.00
_cell.angle_beta   90.00
_cell.angle_gamma   90.00
#
_symmetry.space_group_name_H-M   'P 1'
#
loop_
_entity.id
_entity.type
_entity.pdbx_description
1 polymer ?
#
loop_
_entity_poly.entity_id
_entity_poly.type
_entity_poly.pdbx_seq_one_letter_code
_entity_poly.pdbx_strand_id
1 'polypeptide(L)'
;MAMDTTRSGAQLTLVEQILAEFQLQEEDLKKVMRRMQKEMDRGLRLETHEEASVKMLPTYVRSTPEGSEVGDFLSLDLGGTNFRVMLVKVGEGEAGQWSVKTKHQMYSIPEDAMTGTAEMLFDYISECISDFLDKHQMKHKKLPLGFTFSFPVRHEDIDKGILLNWTKGFKASGAEGNNIVGLLRDAIKRRGLRFHSVYTSWQDFEMDVVAMVNDTVATMISCYYEDRQCEVGMIVGTGCNACYMEEMQNVELVEGDEGRMCVNTEWGAFGDSGELDEFLLEYDRMVDESSVNPGQQL
;
A
#
# COMPACT_ATOMS: atom_id res chain seq x y z
N MET A 1 35.05 30.10 34.44
CA MET A 1 33.79 30.55 33.80
C MET A 1 33.93 30.99 32.34
N ALA A 2 35.12 31.36 31.82
CA ALA A 2 35.29 31.77 30.41
C ALA A 2 35.57 30.62 29.40
N MET A 3 36.00 29.44 29.88
CA MET A 3 36.26 28.27 29.02
C MET A 3 35.02 27.45 28.67
N ASP A 4 33.91 27.63 29.40
CA ASP A 4 32.70 26.82 29.24
C ASP A 4 31.77 27.41 28.16
N THR A 5 31.72 28.75 28.07
CA THR A 5 30.96 29.50 27.05
C THR A 5 31.59 29.49 25.67
N THR A 6 32.92 29.38 25.55
CA THR A 6 33.61 29.25 24.25
C THR A 6 33.46 27.85 23.68
N ARG A 7 33.42 26.83 24.53
CA ARG A 7 33.20 25.44 24.14
C ARG A 7 31.75 25.20 23.69
N SER A 8 30.78 25.81 24.38
CA SER A 8 29.38 25.76 23.95
C SER A 8 29.13 26.53 22.65
N GLY A 9 29.77 27.69 22.45
CA GLY A 9 29.69 28.46 21.21
C GLY A 9 30.27 27.72 20.00
N ALA A 10 31.46 27.11 20.14
CA ALA A 10 32.08 26.32 19.07
C ALA A 10 31.29 25.05 18.71
N GLN A 11 30.64 24.43 19.70
CA GLN A 11 29.79 23.25 19.49
C GLN A 11 28.47 23.63 18.81
N LEU A 12 27.87 24.77 19.17
CA LEU A 12 26.70 25.33 18.48
C LEU A 12 27.01 25.61 17.00
N THR A 13 28.18 26.18 16.70
CA THR A 13 28.58 26.44 15.31
C THR A 13 28.82 25.19 14.48
N LEU A 14 29.27 24.08 15.08
CA LEU A 14 29.45 22.81 14.36
C LEU A 14 28.10 22.15 14.04
N VAL A 15 27.16 22.18 15.00
CA VAL A 15 25.79 21.67 14.77
C VAL A 15 25.10 22.47 13.66
N GLU A 16 25.24 23.79 13.67
CA GLU A 16 24.69 24.65 12.61
C GLU A 16 25.29 24.34 11.22
N GLN A 17 26.59 24.04 11.16
CA GLN A 17 27.24 23.63 9.90
C GLN A 17 26.68 22.32 9.36
N ILE A 18 26.56 21.30 10.21
CA ILE A 18 25.98 20.00 9.81
C ILE A 18 24.52 20.18 9.36
N LEU A 19 23.71 20.92 10.14
CA LEU A 19 22.30 21.15 9.80
C LEU A 19 22.11 21.97 8.53
N ALA A 20 23.08 22.82 8.17
CA ALA A 20 23.04 23.58 6.92
C ALA A 20 23.16 22.67 5.68
N GLU A 21 23.79 21.50 5.78
CA GLU A 21 23.90 20.54 4.68
C GLU A 21 22.55 19.92 4.30
N PHE A 22 21.61 19.84 5.25
CA PHE A 22 20.24 19.38 5.01
C PHE A 22 19.34 20.47 4.39
N GLN A 23 19.81 21.71 4.25
CA GLN A 23 19.00 22.82 3.72
C GLN A 23 19.05 22.87 2.20
N LEU A 24 18.03 22.30 1.56
CA LEU A 24 17.82 22.44 0.12
C LEU A 24 17.32 23.85 -0.23
N GLN A 25 17.92 24.45 -1.27
CA GLN A 25 17.44 25.70 -1.82
C GLN A 25 16.23 25.46 -2.75
N GLU A 26 15.47 26.51 -3.06
CA GLU A 26 14.31 26.41 -3.96
C GLU A 26 14.68 25.82 -5.34
N GLU A 27 15.85 26.18 -5.86
CA GLU A 27 16.34 25.63 -7.13
C GLU A 27 16.66 24.14 -7.05
N ASP A 28 17.12 23.64 -5.89
CA ASP A 28 17.35 22.22 -5.68
C ASP A 28 16.02 21.46 -5.61
N LEU A 29 15.02 21.99 -4.92
CA LEU A 29 13.67 21.43 -4.91
C LEU A 29 13.07 21.37 -6.33
N LYS A 30 13.27 22.40 -7.15
CA LYS A 30 12.86 22.39 -8.56
C LYS A 30 13.60 21.33 -9.39
N LYS A 31 14.88 21.08 -9.12
CA LYS A 31 15.62 19.98 -9.78
C LYS A 31 15.02 18.62 -9.40
N VAL A 32 14.80 18.38 -8.10
CA VAL A 32 14.19 17.14 -7.59
C VAL A 32 12.82 16.92 -8.23
N MET A 33 11.96 17.94 -8.24
CA MET A 33 10.64 17.88 -8.88
C MET A 33 10.72 17.50 -10.37
N ARG A 34 11.63 18.12 -11.15
CA ARG A 34 11.81 17.78 -12.57
C ARG A 34 12.34 16.36 -12.77
N ARG A 35 13.21 15.87 -11.88
CA ARG A 35 13.73 14.49 -11.91
C ARG A 35 12.62 13.48 -11.61
N MET A 36 11.82 13.73 -10.58
CA MET A 36 10.64 12.91 -10.25
C MET A 36 9.67 12.85 -11.43
N GLN A 37 9.31 14.00 -12.01
CA GLN A 37 8.39 14.04 -13.15
C GLN A 37 8.92 13.25 -14.35
N LYS A 38 10.24 13.35 -14.63
CA LYS A 38 10.87 12.55 -15.68
C LYS A 38 10.79 11.05 -15.39
N GLU A 39 11.00 10.62 -14.15
CA GLU A 39 10.89 9.20 -13.79
C GLU A 39 9.44 8.70 -13.81
N MET A 40 8.45 9.53 -13.46
CA MET A 40 7.04 9.23 -13.67
C MET A 40 6.72 9.02 -15.16
N ASP A 41 7.19 9.93 -16.04
CA ASP A 41 7.01 9.78 -17.49
C ASP A 41 7.66 8.50 -18.02
N ARG A 42 8.83 8.12 -17.49
CA ARG A 42 9.52 6.87 -17.84
C ARG A 42 8.76 5.64 -17.35
N GLY A 43 8.21 5.69 -16.14
CA GLY A 43 7.45 4.60 -15.53
C GLY A 43 6.15 4.30 -16.26
N LEU A 44 5.52 5.30 -16.87
CA LEU A 44 4.26 5.14 -17.61
C LEU A 44 4.44 4.54 -19.02
N ARG A 45 5.63 4.67 -19.60
CA ARG A 45 5.91 4.23 -20.98
C ARG A 45 6.38 2.79 -21.05
N LEU A 46 5.86 2.04 -22.01
CA LEU A 46 6.17 0.61 -22.16
C LEU A 46 7.68 0.37 -22.39
N GLU A 47 8.32 1.24 -23.17
CA GLU A 47 9.74 1.09 -23.54
C GLU A 47 10.71 1.31 -22.37
N THR A 48 10.34 2.17 -21.40
CA THR A 48 11.24 2.60 -20.33
C THR A 48 10.84 2.11 -18.94
N HIS A 49 9.67 1.50 -18.79
CA HIS A 49 9.09 1.07 -17.51
C HIS A 49 10.00 0.11 -16.71
N GLU A 50 10.63 -0.86 -17.40
CA GLU A 50 11.49 -1.84 -16.73
C GLU A 50 12.67 -1.17 -16.01
N GLU A 51 13.26 -0.13 -16.62
CA GLU A 51 14.43 0.61 -16.12
C GLU A 51 14.07 1.83 -15.26
N ALA A 52 12.79 2.24 -15.20
CA ALA A 52 12.35 3.37 -14.39
C ALA A 52 12.45 3.04 -12.89
N SER A 53 12.95 3.98 -12.09
CA SER A 53 12.96 3.84 -10.63
C SER A 53 11.54 3.98 -10.07
N VAL A 54 10.79 4.97 -10.55
CA VAL A 54 9.36 5.17 -10.24
C VAL A 54 8.51 4.30 -11.17
N LYS A 55 7.86 3.27 -10.63
CA LYS A 55 7.22 2.22 -11.44
C LYS A 55 5.89 2.60 -12.06
N MET A 56 5.12 3.52 -11.46
CA MET A 56 3.86 3.98 -12.06
C MET A 56 2.89 2.82 -12.38
N LEU A 57 2.64 1.98 -11.37
CA LEU A 57 1.88 0.75 -11.50
C LEU A 57 0.38 1.02 -11.72
N PRO A 58 -0.22 0.49 -12.80
CA PRO A 58 -1.66 0.57 -13.04
C PRO A 58 -2.45 -0.19 -11.97
N THR A 59 -3.53 0.40 -11.45
CA THR A 59 -4.31 -0.18 -10.33
C THR A 59 -5.64 -0.79 -10.77
N TYR A 60 -6.04 -0.61 -12.02
CA TYR A 60 -7.36 -0.98 -12.57
C TYR A 60 -8.56 -0.27 -11.94
N VAL A 61 -8.35 0.70 -11.05
CA VAL A 61 -9.39 1.63 -10.57
C VAL A 61 -9.55 2.75 -11.59
N ARG A 62 -10.67 2.75 -12.34
CA ARG A 62 -10.88 3.65 -13.50
C ARG A 62 -11.63 4.95 -13.20
N SER A 63 -12.21 5.07 -12.02
CA SER A 63 -12.95 6.27 -11.63
C SER A 63 -12.94 6.45 -10.12
N THR A 64 -13.15 7.69 -9.69
CA THR A 64 -13.50 8.00 -8.30
C THR A 64 -14.94 7.58 -8.01
N PRO A 65 -15.34 7.45 -6.73
CA PRO A 65 -16.71 7.12 -6.35
C PRO A 65 -17.75 8.07 -6.96
N GLU A 66 -18.95 7.57 -7.22
CA GLU A 66 -20.06 8.36 -7.75
C GLU A 66 -21.03 8.82 -6.64
N GLY A 67 -20.93 8.22 -5.45
CA GLY A 67 -21.85 8.43 -4.33
C GLY A 67 -23.17 7.65 -4.47
N SER A 68 -23.27 6.78 -5.49
CA SER A 68 -24.37 5.85 -5.72
C SER A 68 -24.11 4.47 -5.08
N GLU A 69 -22.93 4.27 -4.48
CA GLU A 69 -22.54 2.99 -3.90
C GLU A 69 -23.41 2.65 -2.68
N VAL A 70 -23.89 1.41 -2.62
CA VAL A 70 -24.69 0.88 -1.51
C VAL A 70 -24.34 -0.59 -1.28
N GLY A 71 -24.16 -0.99 -0.03
CA GLY A 71 -23.93 -2.39 0.34
C GLY A 71 -23.21 -2.60 1.67
N ASP A 72 -23.12 -3.85 2.07
CA ASP A 72 -22.26 -4.32 3.16
C ASP A 72 -21.01 -4.97 2.53
N PHE A 73 -19.82 -4.50 2.88
CA PHE A 73 -18.54 -4.95 2.34
C PHE A 73 -17.60 -5.38 3.46
N LEU A 74 -16.80 -6.42 3.21
CA LEU A 74 -15.61 -6.67 4.02
C LEU A 74 -14.44 -5.90 3.44
N SER A 75 -13.57 -5.41 4.31
CA SER A 75 -12.29 -4.83 3.91
C SER A 75 -11.18 -5.38 4.78
N LEU A 76 -10.08 -5.77 4.14
CA LEU A 76 -8.84 -6.16 4.79
C LEU A 76 -7.81 -5.07 4.56
N ASP A 77 -7.02 -4.76 5.58
CA ASP A 77 -5.93 -3.80 5.49
C ASP A 77 -4.66 -4.41 6.06
N LEU A 78 -3.71 -4.66 5.15
CA LEU A 78 -2.43 -5.27 5.41
C LEU A 78 -1.31 -4.40 4.82
N GLY A 79 -0.61 -3.66 5.69
CA GLY A 79 0.54 -2.86 5.30
C GLY A 79 1.66 -2.76 6.33
N GLY A 80 1.48 -3.36 7.51
CA GLY A 80 2.44 -3.38 8.60
C GLY A 80 2.14 -4.52 9.57
N THR A 81 2.67 -4.45 10.79
CA THR A 81 2.45 -5.47 11.83
C THR A 81 1.00 -5.52 12.35
N ASN A 82 0.24 -4.44 12.16
CA ASN A 82 -1.17 -4.36 12.53
C ASN A 82 -2.04 -4.66 11.31
N PHE A 83 -2.64 -5.85 11.30
CA PHE A 83 -3.65 -6.26 10.32
C PHE A 83 -5.03 -5.83 10.78
N ARG A 84 -5.85 -5.30 9.88
CA ARG A 84 -7.22 -4.89 10.21
C ARG A 84 -8.24 -5.62 9.33
N VAL A 85 -9.28 -6.12 9.97
CA VAL A 85 -10.49 -6.62 9.31
C VAL A 85 -11.63 -5.65 9.60
N MET A 86 -12.37 -5.25 8.58
CA MET A 86 -13.43 -4.27 8.65
C MET A 86 -14.71 -4.76 8.00
N LEU A 87 -15.85 -4.40 8.59
CA LEU A 87 -17.17 -4.42 7.95
C LEU A 87 -17.54 -2.97 7.65
N VAL A 88 -17.65 -2.64 6.37
CA VAL A 88 -18.02 -1.32 5.86
C VAL A 88 -19.45 -1.39 5.34
N LYS A 89 -20.34 -0.56 5.86
CA LYS A 89 -21.70 -0.41 5.38
C LYS A 89 -21.83 0.93 4.70
N VAL A 90 -22.18 0.93 3.43
CA VAL A 90 -22.34 2.11 2.58
C VAL A 90 -23.79 2.22 2.15
N GLY A 91 -24.40 3.40 2.26
CA GLY A 91 -25.78 3.65 1.80
C GLY A 91 -26.64 4.39 2.82
N GLU A 92 -27.96 4.14 2.81
CA GLU A 92 -28.92 4.85 3.66
C GLU A 92 -28.67 4.62 5.16
N GLY A 93 -28.32 5.70 5.86
CA GLY A 93 -28.24 5.76 7.30
C GLY A 93 -29.61 5.83 7.96
N GLU A 94 -29.64 5.75 9.29
CA GLU A 94 -30.87 5.70 10.11
C GLU A 94 -31.80 6.91 9.93
N ALA A 95 -31.28 8.03 9.42
CA ALA A 95 -32.04 9.27 9.14
C ALA A 95 -32.34 9.48 7.64
N GLY A 96 -32.15 8.46 6.79
CA GLY A 96 -32.34 8.56 5.34
C GLY A 96 -31.25 9.34 4.60
N GLN A 97 -30.18 9.72 5.29
CA GLN A 97 -28.99 10.34 4.69
C GLN A 97 -27.98 9.25 4.31
N TRP A 98 -27.32 9.40 3.17
CA TRP A 98 -26.22 8.52 2.77
C TRP A 98 -25.09 8.59 3.81
N SER A 99 -24.58 7.44 4.25
CA SER A 99 -23.55 7.35 5.30
C SER A 99 -22.66 6.13 5.11
N VAL A 100 -21.43 6.23 5.60
CA VAL A 100 -20.50 5.11 5.73
C VAL A 100 -20.36 4.75 7.20
N LYS A 101 -20.70 3.51 7.57
CA LYS A 101 -20.52 2.98 8.93
C LYS A 101 -19.51 1.84 8.92
N THR A 102 -18.48 1.95 9.73
CA THR A 102 -17.41 0.93 9.82
C THR A 102 -17.39 0.26 11.19
N LYS A 103 -17.28 -1.06 11.21
CA LYS A 103 -16.82 -1.83 12.38
C LYS A 103 -15.48 -2.46 12.03
N HIS A 104 -14.52 -2.45 12.94
CA HIS A 104 -13.20 -3.02 12.67
C HIS A 104 -12.64 -3.74 13.88
N GLN A 105 -11.70 -4.64 13.61
CA GLN A 105 -10.86 -5.27 14.62
C GLN A 105 -9.42 -5.33 14.11
N MET A 106 -8.48 -5.04 15.00
CA MET A 106 -7.06 -5.15 14.72
C MET A 106 -6.50 -6.46 15.27
N TYR A 107 -5.55 -7.02 14.52
CA TYR A 107 -4.83 -8.24 14.82
C TYR A 107 -3.33 -7.97 14.65
N SER A 108 -2.54 -8.37 15.64
CA SER A 108 -1.09 -8.28 15.54
C SER A 108 -0.56 -9.48 14.79
N ILE A 109 0.09 -9.27 13.64
CA ILE A 109 0.70 -10.37 12.90
C ILE A 109 1.95 -10.85 13.65
N PRO A 110 2.05 -12.16 13.97
CA PRO A 110 3.24 -12.75 14.54
C PRO A 110 4.48 -12.62 13.62
N GLU A 111 5.66 -12.41 14.19
CA GLU A 111 6.91 -12.22 13.43
C GLU A 111 7.26 -13.44 12.56
N ASP A 112 6.97 -14.65 13.06
CA ASP A 112 7.14 -15.90 12.33
C ASP A 112 6.18 -16.02 11.14
N ALA A 113 4.98 -15.44 11.21
CA ALA A 113 4.09 -15.34 10.06
C ALA A 113 4.60 -14.32 9.02
N MET A 114 5.18 -13.19 9.48
CA MET A 114 5.73 -12.16 8.58
C MET A 114 6.98 -12.62 7.81
N THR A 115 7.80 -13.46 8.43
CA THR A 115 9.11 -13.88 7.91
C THR A 115 9.16 -15.36 7.48
N GLY A 116 8.09 -16.13 7.74
CA GLY A 116 7.98 -17.55 7.41
C GLY A 116 7.61 -17.81 5.95
N THR A 117 6.51 -18.53 5.73
CA THR A 117 5.99 -18.84 4.39
C THR A 117 4.73 -18.05 4.09
N ALA A 118 4.44 -17.85 2.80
CA ALA A 118 3.17 -17.29 2.34
C ALA A 118 1.98 -18.07 2.89
N GLU A 119 2.06 -19.41 2.93
CA GLU A 119 1.02 -20.26 3.52
C GLU A 119 0.76 -19.89 4.99
N MET A 120 1.81 -19.75 5.81
CA MET A 120 1.67 -19.36 7.22
C MET A 120 1.01 -17.98 7.36
N LEU A 121 1.44 -16.99 6.58
CA LEU A 121 0.89 -15.64 6.62
C LEU A 121 -0.60 -15.62 6.24
N PHE A 122 -0.96 -16.24 5.11
CA PHE A 122 -2.34 -16.21 4.62
C PHE A 122 -3.27 -17.12 5.42
N ASP A 123 -2.78 -18.22 6.00
CA ASP A 123 -3.54 -19.04 6.97
C ASP A 123 -3.87 -18.20 8.23
N TYR A 124 -2.91 -17.43 8.76
CA TYR A 124 -3.14 -16.52 9.87
C TYR A 124 -4.15 -15.41 9.53
N ILE A 125 -4.06 -14.82 8.34
CA ILE A 125 -5.05 -13.84 7.85
C ILE A 125 -6.44 -14.48 7.78
N SER A 126 -6.55 -15.70 7.25
CA SER A 126 -7.82 -16.43 7.20
C SER A 126 -8.40 -16.73 8.58
N GLU A 127 -7.55 -16.98 9.59
CA GLU A 127 -7.95 -17.13 10.99
C GLU A 127 -8.54 -15.84 11.56
N CYS A 128 -7.89 -14.71 11.33
CA CYS A 128 -8.35 -13.39 11.76
C CYS A 128 -9.71 -13.05 11.14
N ILE A 129 -9.90 -13.33 9.84
CA ILE A 129 -11.19 -13.12 9.16
C ILE A 129 -12.29 -13.97 9.81
N SER A 130 -12.03 -15.26 10.04
CA SER A 130 -12.99 -16.14 10.71
C SER A 130 -13.39 -15.62 12.09
N ASP A 131 -12.41 -15.24 12.93
CA ASP A 131 -12.66 -14.70 14.27
C ASP A 131 -13.53 -13.44 14.21
N PHE A 132 -13.22 -12.52 13.28
CA PHE A 132 -14.01 -11.31 13.09
C PHE A 132 -15.45 -11.62 12.69
N LEU A 133 -15.65 -12.53 11.72
CA LEU A 133 -16.97 -12.93 11.24
C LEU A 133 -17.78 -13.64 12.33
N ASP A 134 -17.16 -14.48 13.16
CA ASP A 134 -17.81 -15.13 14.31
C ASP A 134 -18.33 -14.10 15.31
N LYS A 135 -17.46 -13.17 15.74
CA LYS A 135 -17.80 -12.12 16.71
C LYS A 135 -18.95 -11.24 16.25
N HIS A 136 -19.09 -11.05 14.94
CA HIS A 136 -20.14 -10.24 14.34
C HIS A 136 -21.34 -11.07 13.83
N GLN A 137 -21.31 -12.40 13.99
CA GLN A 137 -22.35 -13.34 13.56
C GLN A 137 -22.61 -13.29 12.04
N MET A 138 -21.54 -13.15 11.24
CA MET A 138 -21.61 -12.91 9.79
C MET A 138 -21.12 -14.08 8.92
N LYS A 139 -20.67 -15.20 9.52
CA LYS A 139 -20.15 -16.36 8.76
C LYS A 139 -21.12 -16.95 7.73
N HIS A 140 -22.41 -16.79 7.94
CA HIS A 140 -23.46 -17.28 7.04
C HIS A 140 -23.66 -16.39 5.79
N LYS A 141 -23.00 -15.24 5.71
CA LYS A 141 -23.11 -14.31 4.58
C LYS A 141 -21.87 -14.38 3.70
N LYS A 142 -22.10 -14.42 2.39
CA LYS A 142 -21.07 -14.18 1.39
C LYS A 142 -21.01 -12.69 1.09
N LEU A 143 -20.03 -12.00 1.68
CA LEU A 143 -19.82 -10.57 1.48
C LEU A 143 -18.74 -10.33 0.41
N PRO A 144 -18.90 -9.30 -0.45
CA PRO A 144 -17.81 -8.81 -1.29
C PRO A 144 -16.69 -8.27 -0.41
N LEU A 145 -15.45 -8.57 -0.77
CA LEU A 145 -14.25 -8.18 -0.04
C LEU A 145 -13.30 -7.34 -0.89
N GLY A 146 -12.95 -6.16 -0.38
CA GLY A 146 -11.81 -5.39 -0.85
C GLY A 146 -10.56 -5.68 -0.01
N PHE A 147 -9.43 -5.93 -0.66
CA PHE A 147 -8.17 -6.21 0.01
C PHE A 147 -7.18 -5.05 -0.20
N THR A 148 -7.04 -4.19 0.80
CA THR A 148 -5.96 -3.21 0.85
C THR A 148 -4.66 -3.91 1.23
N PHE A 149 -3.72 -3.96 0.29
CA PHE A 149 -2.45 -4.64 0.41
C PHE A 149 -1.33 -3.67 0.04
N SER A 150 -0.66 -3.11 1.05
CA SER A 150 0.26 -1.98 0.90
C SER A 150 1.66 -2.41 0.48
N PHE A 151 1.80 -3.20 -0.58
CA PHE A 151 3.12 -3.59 -1.10
C PHE A 151 3.17 -3.37 -2.61
N PRO A 152 4.37 -3.28 -3.22
CA PRO A 152 4.50 -3.18 -4.66
C PRO A 152 3.89 -4.40 -5.35
N VAL A 153 2.79 -4.20 -6.06
CA VAL A 153 2.08 -5.25 -6.78
C VAL A 153 1.86 -4.85 -8.22
N ARG A 154 2.22 -5.73 -9.14
CA ARG A 154 1.81 -5.64 -10.54
C ARG A 154 0.43 -6.24 -10.69
N HIS A 155 -0.57 -5.40 -10.92
CA HIS A 155 -1.92 -5.84 -11.23
C HIS A 155 -2.02 -6.37 -12.66
N GLU A 156 -2.73 -7.47 -12.82
CA GLU A 156 -3.18 -7.99 -14.11
C GLU A 156 -4.69 -7.77 -14.30
N ASP A 157 -5.41 -7.58 -13.19
CA ASP A 157 -6.80 -7.15 -13.11
C ASP A 157 -7.04 -6.56 -11.70
N ILE A 158 -8.21 -5.97 -11.44
CA ILE A 158 -8.55 -5.37 -10.15
C ILE A 158 -8.55 -6.38 -9.00
N ASP A 159 -8.81 -7.66 -9.26
CA ASP A 159 -8.78 -8.76 -8.29
C ASP A 159 -7.59 -9.72 -8.47
N LYS A 160 -6.58 -9.33 -9.27
CA LYS A 160 -5.42 -10.15 -9.58
C LYS A 160 -4.13 -9.35 -9.52
N GLY A 161 -3.37 -9.55 -8.44
CA GLY A 161 -2.13 -8.84 -8.18
C GLY A 161 -0.96 -9.76 -7.91
N ILE A 162 0.12 -9.58 -8.66
CA ILE A 162 1.40 -10.29 -8.48
C ILE A 162 2.32 -9.45 -7.60
N LEU A 163 2.65 -9.93 -6.41
CA LEU A 163 3.62 -9.25 -5.54
C LEU A 163 4.99 -9.22 -6.21
N LEU A 164 5.58 -8.02 -6.33
CA LEU A 164 6.89 -7.84 -6.92
C LEU A 164 7.99 -8.15 -5.91
N ASN A 165 7.97 -7.45 -4.78
CA ASN A 165 8.93 -7.60 -3.70
C ASN A 165 8.30 -7.18 -2.38
N TRP A 166 8.75 -7.79 -1.29
CA TRP A 166 8.39 -7.35 0.04
C TRP A 166 9.12 -6.07 0.44
N THR A 167 8.47 -5.30 1.32
CA THR A 167 9.02 -4.11 1.97
C THR A 167 8.64 -4.14 3.46
N LYS A 168 9.06 -3.12 4.23
CA LYS A 168 8.57 -2.88 5.61
C LYS A 168 8.72 -4.08 6.57
N GLY A 169 9.78 -4.87 6.38
CA GLY A 169 10.13 -5.99 7.24
C GLY A 169 9.40 -7.32 6.97
N PHE A 170 8.46 -7.37 6.02
CA PHE A 170 7.88 -8.64 5.56
C PHE A 170 8.89 -9.40 4.71
N LYS A 171 8.95 -10.73 4.84
CA LYS A 171 9.81 -11.63 4.06
C LYS A 171 9.19 -13.02 3.83
N ALA A 172 7.86 -13.12 3.85
CA ALA A 172 7.16 -14.39 3.72
C ALA A 172 7.48 -15.06 2.37
N SER A 173 8.20 -16.19 2.44
CA SER A 173 8.69 -16.91 1.27
C SER A 173 7.54 -17.51 0.45
N GLY A 174 7.68 -17.48 -0.88
CA GLY A 174 6.66 -17.98 -1.82
C GLY A 174 5.51 -17.02 -2.09
N ALA A 175 5.55 -15.78 -1.60
CA ALA A 175 4.57 -14.74 -1.95
C ALA A 175 5.03 -13.89 -3.15
N GLU A 176 6.30 -13.50 -3.19
CA GLU A 176 6.87 -12.76 -4.32
C GLU A 176 6.73 -13.57 -5.62
N GLY A 177 6.38 -12.89 -6.71
CA GLY A 177 6.07 -13.50 -8.00
C GLY A 177 4.74 -14.25 -8.07
N ASN A 178 3.94 -14.29 -6.99
CA ASN A 178 2.68 -15.03 -6.93
C ASN A 178 1.45 -14.11 -6.79
N ASN A 179 0.29 -14.64 -7.19
CA ASN A 179 -0.99 -13.93 -7.08
C ASN A 179 -1.47 -13.89 -5.62
N ILE A 180 -1.45 -12.70 -5.01
CA ILE A 180 -1.82 -12.48 -3.61
C ILE A 180 -3.28 -12.83 -3.32
N VAL A 181 -4.20 -12.47 -4.23
CA VAL A 181 -5.61 -12.84 -4.09
C VAL A 181 -5.79 -14.35 -4.21
N GLY A 182 -4.99 -15.01 -5.04
CA GLY A 182 -4.93 -16.47 -5.14
C GLY A 182 -4.49 -17.12 -3.83
N LEU A 183 -3.41 -16.64 -3.22
CA LEU A 183 -2.89 -17.13 -1.94
C LEU A 183 -3.92 -16.99 -0.81
N LEU A 184 -4.62 -15.85 -0.75
CA LEU A 184 -5.71 -15.63 0.20
C LEU A 184 -6.88 -16.60 -0.04
N ARG A 185 -7.32 -16.75 -1.31
CA ARG A 185 -8.39 -17.68 -1.68
C ARG A 185 -8.04 -19.13 -1.29
N ASP A 186 -6.78 -19.53 -1.46
CA ASP A 186 -6.32 -20.87 -1.11
C ASP A 186 -6.25 -21.08 0.41
N ALA A 187 -5.85 -20.07 1.19
CA ALA A 187 -5.90 -20.14 2.66
C ALA A 187 -7.33 -20.33 3.19
N ILE A 188 -8.29 -19.57 2.65
CA ILE A 188 -9.71 -19.69 3.02
C ILE A 188 -10.24 -21.10 2.69
N LYS A 189 -9.90 -21.64 1.51
CA LYS A 189 -10.25 -23.01 1.14
C LYS A 189 -9.62 -24.05 2.08
N ARG A 190 -8.31 -23.95 2.37
CA ARG A 190 -7.61 -24.85 3.30
C ARG A 190 -8.27 -24.85 4.66
N ARG A 191 -8.65 -23.67 5.16
CA ARG A 191 -9.39 -23.54 6.42
C ARG A 191 -10.72 -24.28 6.38
N GLY A 192 -11.53 -24.06 5.34
CA GLY A 192 -12.79 -24.78 5.16
C GLY A 192 -12.63 -26.31 5.14
N LEU A 193 -11.54 -26.82 4.56
CA LEU A 193 -11.22 -28.26 4.56
C LEU A 193 -10.84 -28.78 5.95
N ARG A 194 -10.13 -28.01 6.78
CA ARG A 194 -9.76 -28.40 8.15
C ARG A 194 -10.98 -28.55 9.08
N PHE A 195 -12.02 -27.76 8.86
CA PHE A 195 -13.27 -27.81 9.63
C PHE A 195 -14.34 -28.74 9.04
N HIS A 196 -14.03 -29.45 7.95
CA HIS A 196 -14.95 -30.38 7.31
C HIS A 196 -15.15 -31.63 8.19
N SER A 197 -16.29 -31.68 8.89
CA SER A 197 -16.77 -32.90 9.53
C SER A 197 -17.46 -33.80 8.49
N VAL A 198 -17.25 -35.12 8.60
CA VAL A 198 -17.78 -36.21 7.74
C VAL A 198 -19.31 -36.15 7.54
N TYR A 199 -20.03 -35.33 8.30
CA TYR A 199 -21.49 -35.25 8.30
C TYR A 199 -22.08 -33.89 7.86
N THR A 200 -21.27 -32.90 7.47
CA THR A 200 -21.77 -31.56 7.09
C THR A 200 -20.90 -30.88 6.03
N SER A 201 -21.51 -30.48 4.90
CA SER A 201 -20.82 -29.89 3.74
C SER A 201 -20.52 -28.39 3.85
N TRP A 202 -20.36 -27.84 5.06
CA TRP A 202 -20.17 -26.40 5.24
C TRP A 202 -18.68 -26.03 5.22
N GLN A 203 -18.30 -25.09 4.35
CA GLN A 203 -17.07 -24.30 4.50
C GLN A 203 -17.21 -23.40 5.75
N ASP A 204 -16.11 -23.11 6.45
CA ASP A 204 -16.12 -22.27 7.67
C ASP A 204 -16.73 -20.88 7.38
N PHE A 205 -16.33 -20.26 6.26
CA PHE A 205 -16.99 -19.10 5.68
C PHE A 205 -16.73 -19.07 4.17
N GLU A 206 -17.57 -18.33 3.43
CA GLU A 206 -17.35 -18.01 2.02
C GLU A 206 -16.99 -16.54 1.86
N MET A 207 -16.11 -16.25 0.89
CA MET A 207 -15.70 -14.90 0.57
C MET A 207 -15.58 -14.70 -0.93
N ASP A 208 -15.89 -13.49 -1.37
CA ASP A 208 -15.72 -13.05 -2.74
C ASP A 208 -14.75 -11.87 -2.77
N VAL A 209 -13.48 -12.13 -3.06
CA VAL A 209 -12.47 -11.06 -3.21
C VAL A 209 -12.72 -10.39 -4.56
N VAL A 210 -13.27 -9.18 -4.53
CA VAL A 210 -13.70 -8.43 -5.74
C VAL A 210 -12.69 -7.39 -6.17
N ALA A 211 -11.80 -6.97 -5.27
CA ALA A 211 -10.77 -5.98 -5.57
C ALA A 211 -9.59 -6.13 -4.60
N MET A 212 -8.40 -5.80 -5.09
CA MET A 212 -7.19 -5.61 -4.31
C MET A 212 -6.56 -4.27 -4.68
N VAL A 213 -6.27 -3.43 -3.69
CA VAL A 213 -5.78 -2.06 -3.90
C VAL A 213 -4.59 -1.77 -3.00
N ASN A 214 -3.77 -0.79 -3.40
CA ASN A 214 -2.73 -0.23 -2.52
C ASN A 214 -3.38 0.71 -1.49
N ASP A 215 -2.72 0.95 -0.36
CA ASP A 215 -3.23 1.87 0.67
C ASP A 215 -3.35 3.31 0.20
N THR A 216 -2.45 3.79 -0.64
CA THR A 216 -2.55 5.12 -1.25
C THR A 216 -3.87 5.28 -2.02
N VAL A 217 -4.26 4.26 -2.80
CA VAL A 217 -5.51 4.23 -3.58
C VAL A 217 -6.72 4.19 -2.66
N ALA A 218 -6.67 3.33 -1.63
CA ALA A 218 -7.73 3.25 -0.62
C ALA A 218 -7.91 4.58 0.13
N THR A 219 -6.81 5.27 0.45
CA THR A 219 -6.80 6.59 1.07
C THR A 219 -7.42 7.64 0.15
N MET A 220 -7.03 7.68 -1.14
CA MET A 220 -7.64 8.59 -2.13
C MET A 220 -9.15 8.40 -2.19
N ILE A 221 -9.61 7.15 -2.34
CA ILE A 221 -11.04 6.81 -2.40
C ILE A 221 -11.75 7.20 -1.10
N SER A 222 -11.11 6.99 0.06
CA SER A 222 -11.70 7.35 1.35
C SER A 222 -11.87 8.86 1.50
N CYS A 223 -10.87 9.64 1.08
CA CYS A 223 -10.93 11.11 1.09
C CYS A 223 -11.99 11.66 0.12
N TYR A 224 -12.27 10.95 -0.98
CA TYR A 224 -13.29 11.37 -1.94
C TYR A 224 -14.69 11.56 -1.30
N TYR A 225 -15.02 10.74 -0.29
CA TYR A 225 -16.31 10.85 0.40
C TYR A 225 -16.46 12.15 1.22
N GLU A 226 -15.35 12.84 1.53
CA GLU A 226 -15.34 14.16 2.15
C GLU A 226 -15.13 15.28 1.12
N ASP A 227 -14.26 15.07 0.13
CA ASP A 227 -13.96 16.01 -0.94
C ASP A 227 -13.98 15.33 -2.33
N ARG A 228 -15.00 15.65 -3.12
CA ARG A 228 -15.19 15.10 -4.47
C ARG A 228 -14.15 15.56 -5.51
N GLN A 229 -13.23 16.46 -5.14
CA GLN A 229 -12.10 16.88 -5.98
C GLN A 229 -10.82 16.09 -5.69
N CYS A 230 -10.86 15.13 -4.76
CA CYS A 230 -9.70 14.31 -4.42
C CYS A 230 -9.32 13.37 -5.57
N GLU A 231 -8.15 13.60 -6.16
CA GLU A 231 -7.56 12.80 -7.24
C GLU A 231 -6.14 12.33 -6.93
N VAL A 232 -5.67 12.54 -5.70
CA VAL A 232 -4.34 12.13 -5.22
C VAL A 232 -4.49 11.50 -3.84
N GLY A 233 -3.93 10.31 -3.65
CA GLY A 233 -3.75 9.68 -2.35
C GLY A 233 -2.29 9.67 -1.97
N MET A 234 -1.97 9.97 -0.71
CA MET A 234 -0.60 9.98 -0.22
C MET A 234 -0.51 9.34 1.16
N ILE A 235 0.49 8.51 1.34
CA ILE A 235 0.85 7.90 2.62
C ILE A 235 2.20 8.47 3.04
N VAL A 236 2.24 8.99 4.27
CA VAL A 236 3.48 9.39 4.96
C VAL A 236 3.46 8.75 6.33
N GLY A 237 4.11 7.60 6.48
CA GLY A 237 4.09 6.78 7.68
C GLY A 237 5.34 5.90 7.77
N THR A 238 5.17 4.59 7.98
CA THR A 238 6.29 3.63 7.95
C THR A 238 7.01 3.63 6.60
N GLY A 239 6.29 3.95 5.52
CA GLY A 239 6.87 4.29 4.22
C GLY A 239 6.24 5.57 3.69
N CYS A 240 6.72 6.02 2.53
CA CYS A 240 6.17 7.15 1.79
C CYS A 240 5.75 6.69 0.41
N ASN A 241 4.49 6.89 0.03
CA ASN A 241 4.00 6.53 -1.31
C ASN A 241 2.87 7.47 -1.75
N ALA A 242 2.61 7.55 -3.05
CA ALA A 242 1.46 8.26 -3.60
C ALA A 242 0.80 7.52 -4.76
N CYS A 243 -0.46 7.87 -5.00
CA CYS A 243 -1.20 7.53 -6.20
C CYS A 243 -1.95 8.74 -6.71
N TYR A 244 -2.34 8.72 -7.97
CA TYR A 244 -3.20 9.77 -8.55
C TYR A 244 -3.99 9.24 -9.74
N MET A 245 -5.03 9.97 -10.15
CA MET A 245 -5.77 9.68 -11.39
C MET A 245 -4.99 10.17 -12.62
N GLU A 246 -4.58 9.25 -13.49
CA GLU A 246 -3.89 9.51 -14.76
C GLU A 246 -4.83 9.31 -15.95
N GLU A 247 -4.58 10.02 -17.05
CA GLU A 247 -5.27 9.82 -18.33
C GLU A 247 -4.82 8.51 -18.98
N MET A 248 -5.77 7.68 -19.43
CA MET A 248 -5.45 6.36 -20.00
C MET A 248 -4.49 6.43 -21.19
N GLN A 249 -4.59 7.47 -22.02
CA GLN A 249 -3.67 7.71 -23.14
C GLN A 249 -2.18 7.80 -22.73
N ASN A 250 -1.88 8.09 -21.46
CA ASN A 250 -0.52 8.16 -20.94
C ASN A 250 -0.05 6.81 -20.35
N VAL A 251 -0.97 5.90 -20.01
CA VAL A 251 -0.68 4.62 -19.34
C VAL A 251 -0.45 3.52 -20.38
N GLU A 252 0.71 3.51 -21.03
CA GLU A 252 1.03 2.56 -22.12
C GLU A 252 1.11 1.08 -21.66
N LEU A 253 1.12 0.85 -20.35
CA LEU A 253 1.16 -0.49 -19.73
C LEU A 253 -0.17 -1.24 -19.79
N VAL A 254 -1.27 -0.56 -20.12
CA VAL A 254 -2.61 -1.15 -20.21
C VAL A 254 -3.21 -0.78 -21.56
N GLU A 255 -3.82 -1.75 -22.26
CA GLU A 255 -4.49 -1.47 -23.52
C GLU A 255 -5.71 -0.55 -23.34
N GLY A 256 -5.81 0.45 -24.22
CA GLY A 256 -6.91 1.43 -24.28
C GLY A 256 -6.46 2.84 -23.91
N ASP A 257 -7.10 3.84 -24.53
CA ASP A 257 -6.78 5.27 -24.40
C ASP A 257 -7.95 6.11 -23.84
N GLU A 258 -9.13 5.50 -23.66
CA GLU A 258 -10.32 6.19 -23.18
C GLU A 258 -10.43 6.21 -21.65
N GLY A 259 -10.70 7.40 -21.10
CA GLY A 259 -10.96 7.61 -19.68
C GLY A 259 -9.69 7.74 -18.86
N ARG A 260 -9.77 7.34 -17.59
CA ARG A 260 -8.69 7.53 -16.60
C ARG A 260 -8.44 6.25 -15.83
N MET A 261 -7.26 6.16 -15.21
CA MET A 261 -6.93 5.10 -14.28
C MET A 261 -6.09 5.66 -13.13
N CYS A 262 -6.39 5.23 -11.91
CA CYS A 262 -5.52 5.51 -10.79
C CYS A 262 -4.19 4.76 -10.97
N VAL A 263 -3.08 5.49 -10.85
CA VAL A 263 -1.73 4.95 -10.92
C VAL A 263 -1.10 5.05 -9.55
N ASN A 264 -0.57 3.93 -9.06
CA ASN A 264 0.26 3.88 -7.87
C ASN A 264 1.72 4.13 -8.27
N THR A 265 2.32 5.23 -7.80
CA THR A 265 3.64 5.64 -8.29
C THR A 265 4.75 4.70 -7.81
N GLU A 266 4.60 4.13 -6.62
CA GLU A 266 5.69 3.50 -5.86
C GLU A 266 6.92 4.43 -5.80
N TRP A 267 6.68 5.72 -5.57
CA TRP A 267 7.72 6.76 -5.66
C TRP A 267 8.84 6.64 -4.63
N GLY A 268 8.73 5.70 -3.69
CA GLY A 268 9.73 5.52 -2.64
C GLY A 268 11.04 5.00 -3.23
N ALA A 269 11.02 4.37 -4.40
CA ALA A 269 12.21 3.92 -5.13
C ALA A 269 12.93 5.05 -5.88
N PHE A 270 12.39 6.27 -5.88
CA PHE A 270 13.01 7.40 -6.56
C PHE A 270 14.35 7.75 -5.91
N GLY A 271 15.44 7.58 -6.67
CA GLY A 271 16.81 7.72 -6.16
C GLY A 271 17.63 6.43 -6.27
N ASP A 272 16.99 5.27 -6.41
CA ASP A 272 17.64 3.95 -6.52
C ASP A 272 18.60 3.87 -7.73
N SER A 273 18.40 4.69 -8.77
CA SER A 273 19.28 4.77 -9.94
C SER A 273 20.19 6.01 -9.94
N GLY A 274 20.38 6.64 -8.77
CA GLY A 274 21.25 7.79 -8.58
C GLY A 274 20.60 9.14 -8.88
N GLU A 275 19.27 9.20 -9.08
CA GLU A 275 18.56 10.46 -9.36
C GLU A 275 18.69 11.49 -8.24
N LEU A 276 18.96 11.03 -7.01
CA LEU A 276 19.10 11.85 -5.81
C LEU A 276 20.55 12.00 -5.32
N ASP A 277 21.54 11.39 -5.97
CA ASP A 277 22.93 11.32 -5.47
C ASP A 277 23.56 12.69 -5.13
N GLU A 278 23.17 13.74 -5.86
CA GLU A 278 23.62 15.13 -5.62
C GLU A 278 23.15 15.69 -4.27
N PHE A 279 22.06 15.16 -3.72
CA PHE A 279 21.40 15.65 -2.50
C PHE A 279 21.61 14.74 -1.29
N LEU A 280 22.11 13.53 -1.49
CA LEU A 280 22.36 12.56 -0.43
C LEU A 280 23.62 12.92 0.35
N LEU A 281 23.50 12.96 1.68
CA LEU A 281 24.59 13.20 2.62
C LEU A 281 25.21 11.87 3.08
N GLU A 282 26.34 11.96 3.77
CA GLU A 282 26.98 10.77 4.39
C GLU A 282 26.03 10.05 5.36
N TYR A 283 25.17 10.81 6.05
CA TYR A 283 24.20 10.28 7.01
C TYR A 283 23.15 9.38 6.34
N ASP A 284 22.65 9.78 5.17
CA ASP A 284 21.65 9.00 4.42
C ASP A 284 22.26 7.68 3.97
N ARG A 285 23.51 7.73 3.48
CA ARG A 285 24.26 6.53 3.05
C ARG A 285 24.52 5.57 4.21
N MET A 286 24.85 6.08 5.41
CA MET A 286 25.00 5.24 6.61
C MET A 286 23.69 4.55 7.02
N VAL A 287 22.56 5.25 6.91
CA VAL A 287 21.24 4.68 7.20
C VAL A 287 20.92 3.57 6.19
N ASP A 288 21.15 3.82 4.91
CA ASP A 288 20.92 2.84 3.83
C ASP A 288 21.76 1.57 4.00
N GLU A 289 23.08 1.72 4.21
CA GLU A 289 24.01 0.59 4.39
C GLU A 289 23.65 -0.31 5.58
N SER A 290 22.98 0.24 6.59
CA SER A 290 22.53 -0.49 7.79
C SER A 290 21.08 -0.96 7.72
N SER A 291 20.38 -0.68 6.62
CA SER A 291 18.97 -1.00 6.44
C SER A 291 18.74 -2.48 6.08
N VAL A 292 17.47 -2.88 6.05
CA VAL A 292 17.07 -4.24 5.62
C VAL A 292 17.19 -4.43 4.11
N ASN A 293 17.15 -3.33 3.34
CA ASN A 293 17.15 -3.31 1.88
C ASN A 293 18.19 -2.28 1.34
N PRO A 294 19.50 -2.48 1.56
CA PRO A 294 20.51 -1.51 1.13
C PRO A 294 20.46 -1.22 -0.38
N GLY A 295 20.57 0.05 -0.74
CA GLY A 295 20.51 0.55 -2.12
C GLY A 295 19.09 0.65 -2.70
N GLN A 296 18.06 0.53 -1.86
CA GLN A 296 16.66 0.62 -2.27
C GLN A 296 15.86 1.48 -1.29
N GLN A 297 14.96 2.31 -1.83
CA GLN A 297 14.02 3.13 -1.06
C GLN A 297 14.71 4.14 -0.13
N LEU A 298 15.76 4.80 -0.64
CA LEU A 298 16.65 5.70 0.09
C LEU A 298 16.03 7.09 0.34
#